data_AF-A0A6G0UJH1-F1
#
_entry.id   AF-A0A6G0UJH1-F1
#
_cell.length_a   1.000
_cell.length_b   1.000
_cell.length_c   1.000
_cell.angle_alpha   90.00
_cell.angle_beta   90.00
_cell.angle_gamma   90.00
#
_symmetry.space_group_name_H-M   'P 1'
#
loop_
_entity.id
_entity.type
_entity.pdbx_description
1 polymer ?
#
loop_
_entity_poly.entity_id
_entity_poly.type
_entity_poly.pdbx_seq_one_letter_code
_entity_poly.pdbx_strand_id
1 'polypeptide(L)'
;MDIIAFLFCLLTLPISSLTYKILIYQAVPAPSHIHFSGKLTDVLVDAGHVVDKLIIEWNPYVKSNGTTKATRIKRFSLSKPSPWLSMPHITDPFKHTFYYPFGKEQRVFQNTLEEFCDAIVSDKSILEWIKQGEYDAAMTNAHDACGFGLFYLAGIKS
;
A
#
# COMPACT_ATOMS: atom_id res chain seq x y z
N MET A 1 11.60 35.43 36.92
CA MET A 1 10.67 34.46 36.29
C MET A 1 11.36 33.99 35.03
N ASP A 2 12.05 32.87 35.19
CA ASP A 2 13.43 32.79 34.73
C ASP A 2 13.51 32.19 33.34
N ILE A 3 14.29 32.82 32.46
CA ILE A 3 14.63 32.31 31.11
C ILE A 3 15.11 30.85 31.19
N ILE A 4 15.77 30.49 32.30
CA ILE A 4 16.23 29.14 32.61
C ILE A 4 15.05 28.17 32.82
N ALA A 5 13.99 28.59 33.52
CA ALA A 5 12.78 27.78 33.69
C ALA A 5 12.02 27.62 32.37
N PHE A 6 12.03 28.64 31.50
CA PHE A 6 11.42 28.57 30.17
C PHE A 6 12.19 27.62 29.23
N LEU A 7 13.53 27.69 29.22
CA LEU A 7 14.40 26.76 28.49
C LEU A 7 14.25 25.32 29.01
N PHE A 8 14.20 25.12 30.33
CA PHE A 8 14.00 23.80 30.92
C PHE A 8 12.62 23.24 30.55
N CYS A 9 11.56 24.07 30.54
CA CYS A 9 10.22 23.67 30.12
C CYS A 9 10.16 23.29 28.62
N LEU A 10 10.90 23.99 27.75
CA LEU A 10 11.06 23.65 26.33
C LEU A 10 11.84 22.33 26.10
N LEU A 11 12.78 22.00 26.99
CA LEU A 11 13.55 20.75 26.97
C LEU A 11 12.77 19.56 27.57
N THR A 12 11.82 19.81 28.47
CA THR A 12 10.98 18.78 29.11
C THR A 12 9.59 18.65 28.50
N LEU A 13 9.18 19.52 27.58
CA LEU A 13 8.01 19.25 26.75
C LEU A 13 8.33 17.94 26.03
N PRO A 14 7.63 16.83 26.34
CA PRO A 14 7.86 15.64 25.59
C PRO A 14 7.49 16.03 24.16
N ILE A 15 8.45 15.94 23.24
CA ILE A 15 8.12 15.83 21.83
C ILE A 15 7.47 14.46 21.71
N SER A 16 6.24 14.35 22.21
CA SER A 16 5.37 13.21 21.99
C SER A 16 4.93 13.34 20.55
N SER A 17 5.85 13.13 19.61
CA SER A 17 5.46 12.75 18.27
C SER A 17 4.73 11.42 18.46
N LEU A 18 3.40 11.46 18.41
CA LEU A 18 2.59 10.26 18.40
C LEU A 18 3.14 9.36 17.30
N THR A 19 3.80 8.28 17.72
CA THR A 19 4.32 7.28 16.79
C THR A 19 3.14 6.43 16.38
N TYR A 20 2.66 6.65 15.16
CA TYR A 20 1.61 5.81 14.58
C TYR A 20 2.22 4.57 13.94
N LYS A 21 1.54 3.43 14.11
CA LYS A 21 1.74 2.23 13.30
C LYS A 21 0.82 2.32 12.08
N ILE A 22 1.40 2.48 10.89
CA ILE A 22 0.68 2.73 9.64
C ILE A 22 0.88 1.55 8.69
N LEU A 23 -0.23 1.05 8.12
CA LEU A 23 -0.19 0.09 7.02
C LEU A 23 -0.39 0.78 5.67
N ILE A 24 0.50 0.54 4.71
CA ILE A 24 0.32 0.94 3.31
C ILE A 24 0.00 -0.29 2.46
N TYR A 25 -1.22 -0.34 1.94
CA TYR A 25 -1.65 -1.30 0.92
C TYR A 25 -1.40 -0.71 -0.48
N GLN A 26 -0.70 -1.45 -1.34
CA GLN A 26 -0.40 -0.98 -2.69
C GLN A 26 -0.54 -2.09 -3.73
N ALA A 27 -1.56 -1.99 -4.60
CA ALA A 27 -1.59 -2.72 -5.86
C ALA A 27 -0.57 -2.15 -6.84
N VAL A 28 0.13 -3.03 -7.56
CA VAL A 28 1.26 -2.63 -8.42
C VAL A 28 0.97 -2.95 -9.89
N PRO A 29 0.19 -2.10 -10.59
CA PRO A 29 -0.01 -2.24 -12.03
C PRO A 29 1.25 -1.84 -12.83
N ALA A 30 2.02 -0.88 -12.31
CA ALA A 30 3.23 -0.33 -12.93
C ALA A 30 4.23 0.19 -11.87
N PRO A 31 5.53 0.37 -12.22
CA PRO A 31 6.56 0.84 -11.29
C PRO A 31 6.27 2.18 -10.59
N SER A 32 5.55 3.09 -11.25
CA SER A 32 5.22 4.42 -10.71
C SER A 32 4.47 4.34 -9.37
N HIS A 33 3.54 3.41 -9.23
CA HIS A 33 2.71 3.26 -8.03
C HIS A 33 3.54 2.80 -6.81
N ILE A 34 4.43 1.82 -7.03
CA ILE A 34 5.26 1.31 -5.93
C ILE A 34 6.33 2.34 -5.51
N HIS A 35 6.87 3.12 -6.47
CA HIS A 35 7.81 4.20 -6.17
C HIS A 35 7.15 5.35 -5.42
N PHE A 36 5.95 5.78 -5.83
CA PHE A 36 5.21 6.83 -5.12
C PHE A 36 4.89 6.42 -3.68
N SER A 37 4.22 5.28 -3.49
CA SER A 37 3.88 4.78 -2.16
C SER A 37 5.12 4.47 -1.31
N GLY A 38 6.21 4.06 -1.96
CA GLY A 38 7.48 3.81 -1.28
C GLY A 38 8.16 5.09 -0.80
N LYS A 39 8.11 6.17 -1.58
CA LYS A 39 8.59 7.48 -1.10
C LYS A 39 7.72 8.02 0.04
N LEU A 40 6.39 7.83 -0.04
CA LEU A 40 5.49 8.13 1.07
C LEU A 40 5.86 7.33 2.32
N THR A 41 6.15 6.03 2.16
CA THR A 41 6.61 5.17 3.26
C THR A 41 7.86 5.76 3.91
N ASP A 42 8.88 6.08 3.12
CA ASP A 42 10.14 6.63 3.64
C ASP A 42 9.94 7.95 4.37
N VAL A 43 9.07 8.84 3.87
CA VAL A 43 8.75 10.13 4.52
C VAL A 43 8.06 9.93 5.87
N LEU A 44 7.11 9.00 5.96
CA LEU A 44 6.42 8.70 7.21
C LEU A 44 7.35 8.06 8.25
N VAL A 45 8.26 7.18 7.82
CA VAL A 45 9.30 6.62 8.69
C VAL A 45 10.26 7.71 9.17
N ASP A 46 10.69 8.60 8.28
CA ASP A 46 11.56 9.73 8.64
C ASP A 46 10.89 10.72 9.61
N ALA A 47 9.56 10.78 9.62
CA ALA A 47 8.77 11.54 10.58
C ALA A 47 8.61 10.84 11.95
N GLY A 48 9.16 9.63 12.12
CA GLY A 48 9.14 8.88 13.37
C GLY A 48 7.98 7.89 13.50
N HIS A 49 7.31 7.51 12.40
CA HIS A 49 6.25 6.49 12.42
C HIS A 49 6.77 5.09 12.10
N VAL A 50 6.06 4.07 12.56
CA VAL A 50 6.29 2.68 12.17
C VAL A 50 5.43 2.39 10.96
N VAL A 51 6.03 2.03 9.83
CA VAL A 51 5.28 1.85 8.57
C VAL A 51 5.56 0.49 7.98
N ASP A 52 4.50 -0.29 7.79
CA ASP A 52 4.53 -1.56 7.09
C ASP A 52 3.88 -1.46 5.72
N LYS A 53 4.31 -2.33 4.80
CA LYS A 53 3.83 -2.31 3.42
C LYS A 53 3.32 -3.67 2.98
N LEU A 54 2.06 -3.70 2.53
CA LEU A 54 1.44 -4.83 1.86
C LEU A 54 1.35 -4.55 0.35
N ILE A 55 2.06 -5.34 -0.45
CA ILE A 55 2.22 -5.14 -1.89
C ILE A 55 1.42 -6.21 -2.65
N ILE A 56 0.50 -5.79 -3.50
CA ILE A 56 -0.35 -6.66 -4.30
C ILE A 56 0.17 -6.70 -5.74
N GLU A 57 0.64 -7.87 -6.16
CA GLU A 57 1.43 -8.06 -7.37
C GLU A 57 0.58 -8.19 -8.64
N TRP A 58 -0.18 -7.15 -9.00
CA TRP A 58 -0.89 -7.11 -10.28
C TRP A 58 0.09 -7.30 -11.46
N ASN A 59 1.23 -6.62 -11.43
CA ASN A 59 2.30 -6.80 -12.39
C ASN A 59 3.52 -7.50 -11.73
N PRO A 60 3.69 -8.82 -11.91
CA PRO A 60 4.79 -9.56 -11.31
C PRO A 60 6.17 -9.16 -11.85
N TYR A 61 6.27 -8.39 -12.94
CA TYR A 61 7.56 -7.88 -13.43
C TYR A 61 8.12 -6.74 -12.54
N VAL A 62 7.29 -6.10 -11.71
CA VAL A 62 7.72 -5.06 -10.79
C VAL A 62 8.22 -5.67 -9.47
N LYS A 63 9.53 -5.92 -9.40
CA LYS A 63 10.17 -6.58 -8.23
C LYS A 63 10.55 -5.64 -7.08
N SER A 64 10.64 -4.34 -7.34
CA SER A 64 10.98 -3.35 -6.31
C SER A 64 9.91 -3.30 -5.20
N ASN A 65 10.34 -3.00 -3.98
CA ASN A 65 9.44 -2.63 -2.87
C ASN A 65 9.12 -1.13 -2.86
N GLY A 66 9.90 -0.33 -3.60
CA GLY A 66 9.79 1.13 -3.72
C GLY A 66 10.25 1.94 -2.51
N THR A 67 10.58 1.28 -1.40
CA THR A 67 11.01 1.86 -0.12
C THR A 67 12.24 1.13 0.37
N THR A 68 13.06 1.83 1.15
CA THR A 68 14.21 1.26 1.86
C THR A 68 14.03 1.27 3.38
N LYS A 69 12.94 1.89 3.88
CA LYS A 69 12.75 2.19 5.30
C LYS A 69 11.53 1.51 5.95
N ALA A 70 10.68 0.85 5.17
CA ALA A 70 9.54 0.10 5.73
C ALA A 70 10.01 -0.91 6.79
N THR A 71 9.25 -1.02 7.89
CA THR A 71 9.58 -1.91 9.00
C THR A 71 9.33 -3.37 8.63
N ARG A 72 8.16 -3.68 8.06
CA ARG A 72 7.83 -4.99 7.50
C ARG A 72 7.26 -4.85 6.10
N ILE A 73 7.57 -5.83 5.25
CA ILE A 73 7.05 -5.90 3.88
C ILE A 73 6.46 -7.28 3.66
N LYS A 74 5.22 -7.32 3.18
CA LYS A 74 4.54 -8.53 2.72
C LYS A 74 4.14 -8.34 1.26
N ARG A 75 4.36 -9.35 0.44
CA ARG A 75 3.93 -9.39 -0.96
C ARG A 75 2.90 -10.48 -1.14
N PHE A 76 1.88 -10.21 -1.93
CA PHE A 76 0.81 -11.14 -2.27
C PHE A 76 0.68 -11.24 -3.79
N SER A 77 0.64 -12.48 -4.28
CA SER A 77 0.48 -12.83 -5.68
C SER A 77 -0.59 -13.90 -5.82
N LEU A 78 -1.30 -13.89 -6.94
CA LEU A 78 -2.18 -15.00 -7.29
C LEU A 78 -1.38 -16.29 -7.53
N SER A 79 -2.03 -17.44 -7.34
CA SER A 79 -1.50 -18.76 -7.71
C SER A 79 -1.50 -19.00 -9.22
N LYS A 80 -2.19 -18.14 -9.99
CA LYS A 80 -2.28 -18.13 -11.45
C LYS A 80 -1.71 -16.82 -12.01
N PRO A 81 -1.39 -16.76 -13.33
CA PRO A 81 -0.99 -15.51 -13.97
C PRO A 81 -2.03 -14.41 -13.77
N SER A 82 -1.55 -13.20 -13.47
CA SER A 82 -2.40 -12.02 -13.27
C SER A 82 -3.13 -11.63 -14.57
N PRO A 83 -4.46 -11.37 -14.53
CA PRO A 83 -5.19 -10.87 -15.71
C PRO A 83 -4.62 -9.56 -16.25
N TRP A 84 -4.02 -8.74 -15.40
CA TRP A 84 -3.38 -7.47 -15.74
C TRP A 84 -2.32 -7.59 -16.84
N LEU A 85 -1.66 -8.75 -16.95
CA LEU A 85 -0.62 -8.99 -17.95
C LEU A 85 -1.16 -8.97 -19.38
N SER A 86 -2.47 -9.03 -19.57
CA SER A 86 -3.12 -8.90 -20.88
C SER A 86 -3.35 -7.44 -21.31
N MET A 87 -3.03 -6.46 -20.46
CA MET A 87 -3.21 -5.05 -20.79
C MET A 87 -2.32 -4.63 -21.98
N PRO A 88 -2.83 -3.78 -22.90
CA PRO A 88 -2.07 -3.34 -24.07
C PRO A 88 -0.74 -2.65 -23.71
N HIS A 89 -0.72 -1.80 -22.67
CA HIS A 89 0.51 -1.15 -22.22
C HIS A 89 1.56 -2.11 -21.63
N ILE A 90 1.20 -3.38 -21.42
CA ILE A 90 2.13 -4.44 -21.01
C ILE A 90 2.57 -5.28 -22.23
N THR A 91 1.62 -5.65 -23.09
CA THR A 91 1.85 -6.58 -24.21
C THR A 91 2.38 -5.93 -25.47
N ASP A 92 1.93 -4.71 -25.77
CA ASP A 92 2.31 -3.95 -26.98
C ASP A 92 2.17 -2.42 -26.73
N PRO A 93 3.06 -1.82 -25.93
CA PRO A 93 2.92 -0.44 -25.45
C PRO A 93 3.02 0.64 -26.54
N PHE A 94 3.50 0.29 -27.73
CA PHE A 94 3.70 1.23 -28.83
C PHE A 94 2.62 1.15 -29.90
N LYS A 95 1.67 0.21 -29.80
CA LYS A 95 0.44 0.27 -30.60
C LYS A 95 -0.53 1.27 -29.99
N HIS A 96 -1.04 2.19 -30.81
CA HIS A 96 -2.07 3.13 -30.40
C HIS A 96 -3.33 2.37 -29.95
N THR A 97 -3.53 2.25 -28.65
CA THR A 97 -4.79 1.84 -28.05
C THR A 97 -5.37 3.04 -27.32
N PHE A 98 -6.44 3.62 -27.87
CA PHE A 98 -7.26 4.55 -27.10
C PHE A 98 -7.82 3.81 -25.89
N TYR A 99 -7.72 4.40 -24.70
CA TYR A 99 -8.41 3.87 -23.53
C TYR A 99 -9.91 4.09 -23.72
N TYR A 100 -10.65 3.02 -23.94
CA TYR A 100 -12.11 3.09 -24.01
C TYR A 100 -12.68 2.81 -22.62
N PRO A 101 -13.44 3.74 -22.01
CA PRO A 101 -13.96 3.59 -20.65
C PRO A 101 -14.92 2.40 -20.46
N PHE A 102 -15.36 1.76 -21.56
CA PHE A 102 -16.17 0.54 -21.56
C PHE A 102 -15.56 -0.58 -22.43
N GLY A 103 -14.27 -0.47 -22.75
CA GLY A 103 -13.53 -1.39 -23.60
C GLY A 103 -13.09 -2.67 -22.91
N LYS A 104 -12.32 -3.48 -23.64
CA LYS A 104 -11.69 -4.71 -23.14
C LYS A 104 -10.76 -4.40 -21.96
N GLU A 105 -10.09 -3.26 -21.98
CA GLU A 105 -9.17 -2.76 -20.96
C GLU A 105 -9.87 -2.56 -19.63
N GLN A 106 -11.06 -1.94 -19.63
CA GLN A 106 -11.87 -1.77 -18.43
C GLN A 106 -12.25 -3.13 -17.84
N ARG A 107 -12.61 -4.11 -18.68
CA ARG A 107 -12.93 -5.47 -18.22
C ARG A 107 -11.71 -6.16 -17.61
N VAL A 108 -10.54 -6.03 -18.22
CA VAL A 108 -9.29 -6.58 -17.66
C VAL A 108 -8.98 -5.93 -16.30
N PHE A 109 -9.17 -4.62 -16.17
CA PHE A 109 -9.01 -3.91 -14.90
C PHE A 109 -9.97 -4.45 -13.82
N GLN A 110 -11.27 -4.56 -14.11
CA GLN A 110 -12.26 -5.08 -13.15
C GLN A 110 -11.96 -6.53 -12.78
N ASN A 111 -11.71 -7.41 -13.75
CA ASN A 111 -11.35 -8.80 -13.48
C ASN A 111 -10.07 -8.91 -12.64
N THR A 112 -9.07 -8.05 -12.87
CA THR A 112 -7.85 -8.02 -12.04
C THR A 112 -8.20 -7.65 -10.61
N LEU A 113 -8.99 -6.59 -10.41
CA LEU A 113 -9.41 -6.15 -9.08
C LEU A 113 -10.18 -7.25 -8.34
N GLU A 114 -11.20 -7.83 -8.98
CA GLU A 114 -12.03 -8.90 -8.41
C GLU A 114 -11.19 -10.12 -8.03
N GLU A 115 -10.38 -10.65 -8.95
CA GLU A 115 -9.60 -11.86 -8.69
C GLU A 115 -8.58 -11.68 -7.56
N PHE A 116 -7.87 -10.55 -7.53
CA PHE A 116 -6.93 -10.28 -6.44
C PHE A 116 -7.67 -10.07 -5.12
N CYS A 117 -8.81 -9.39 -5.13
CA CYS A 117 -9.56 -9.12 -3.91
C CYS A 117 -10.15 -10.40 -3.30
N ASP A 118 -10.78 -11.24 -4.12
CA ASP A 118 -11.33 -12.53 -3.68
C ASP A 118 -10.24 -13.42 -3.07
N ALA A 119 -9.08 -13.45 -3.72
CA ALA A 119 -7.96 -14.26 -3.27
C ALA A 119 -7.35 -13.75 -1.96
N ILE A 120 -7.14 -12.44 -1.82
CA ILE A 120 -6.48 -11.88 -0.63
C ILE A 120 -7.39 -11.85 0.59
N VAL A 121 -8.69 -11.55 0.41
CA VAL A 121 -9.66 -11.54 1.51
C VAL A 121 -9.85 -12.94 2.07
N SER A 122 -9.70 -13.97 1.23
CA SER A 122 -9.76 -15.37 1.63
C SER A 122 -8.47 -15.89 2.27
N ASP A 123 -7.35 -15.15 2.17
CA ASP A 123 -6.06 -15.56 2.70
C ASP A 123 -5.93 -15.20 4.19
N LYS A 124 -6.18 -16.20 5.04
CA LYS A 124 -6.03 -16.06 6.50
C LYS A 124 -4.62 -15.63 6.91
N SER A 125 -3.58 -16.04 6.18
CA SER A 125 -2.20 -15.69 6.53
C SER A 125 -1.93 -14.20 6.35
N ILE A 126 -2.55 -13.58 5.34
CA ILE A 126 -2.49 -12.13 5.12
C ILE A 126 -3.25 -11.41 6.22
N LEU A 127 -4.49 -11.83 6.51
CA LEU A 127 -5.29 -11.18 7.55
C LEU A 127 -4.62 -11.22 8.92
N GLU A 128 -4.02 -12.37 9.29
CA GLU A 128 -3.28 -12.48 10.54
C GLU A 128 -2.00 -11.64 10.55
N TRP A 129 -1.28 -11.57 9.42
CA TRP A 129 -0.12 -10.67 9.30
C TRP A 129 -0.51 -9.19 9.48
N ILE A 130 -1.66 -8.78 8.95
CA ILE A 130 -2.21 -7.43 9.14
C ILE A 130 -2.55 -7.20 10.62
N LYS A 131 -3.29 -8.11 11.26
CA LYS A 131 -3.68 -7.99 12.67
C LYS A 131 -2.48 -7.91 13.62
N GLN A 132 -1.42 -8.66 13.35
CA GLN A 132 -0.17 -8.61 14.12
C GLN A 132 0.50 -7.23 14.08
N GLY A 133 0.16 -6.38 13.10
CA GLY A 133 0.69 -5.02 13.03
C GLY A 133 0.07 -4.06 14.03
N GLU A 134 -1.14 -4.35 14.56
CA GLU A 134 -1.86 -3.48 15.50
C GLU A 134 -1.90 -2.00 15.03
N TYR A 135 -2.26 -1.79 13.77
CA TYR A 135 -2.15 -0.48 13.13
C TYR A 135 -3.15 0.55 13.65
N ASP A 136 -2.69 1.78 13.81
CA ASP A 136 -3.52 2.93 14.17
C ASP A 136 -4.25 3.52 12.96
N ALA A 137 -3.65 3.38 11.77
CA ALA A 137 -4.18 3.87 10.50
C ALA A 137 -3.72 2.98 9.34
N ALA A 138 -4.51 2.96 8.27
CA ALA A 138 -4.14 2.28 7.04
C ALA A 138 -4.49 3.11 5.80
N MET A 139 -3.68 2.99 4.76
CA MET A 139 -3.85 3.71 3.50
C MET A 139 -3.86 2.73 2.34
N THR A 140 -4.75 2.96 1.37
CA THR A 140 -4.77 2.25 0.09
C THR A 140 -4.64 3.24 -1.07
N ASN A 141 -4.38 2.73 -2.26
CA ASN A 141 -4.37 3.54 -3.48
C ASN A 141 -5.81 3.76 -4.00
N ALA A 142 -6.02 4.82 -4.76
CA ALA A 142 -7.34 5.21 -5.25
C ALA A 142 -7.94 4.25 -6.31
N HIS A 143 -7.15 3.30 -6.84
CA HIS A 143 -7.57 2.40 -7.92
C HIS A 143 -7.97 1.02 -7.42
N ASP A 144 -7.73 0.70 -6.14
CA ASP A 144 -8.03 -0.59 -5.55
C ASP A 144 -8.68 -0.39 -4.17
N ALA A 145 -10.02 -0.44 -4.18
CA ALA A 145 -10.83 -0.31 -2.98
C ALA A 145 -10.79 -1.55 -2.07
N CYS A 146 -10.21 -2.68 -2.53
CA CYS A 146 -10.15 -3.91 -1.73
C CYS A 146 -9.41 -3.70 -0.40
N GLY A 147 -8.42 -2.80 -0.39
CA GLY A 147 -7.71 -2.41 0.82
C GLY A 147 -8.63 -1.98 1.96
N PHE A 148 -9.69 -1.21 1.68
CA PHE A 148 -10.66 -0.80 2.70
C PHE A 148 -11.39 -1.99 3.33
N GLY A 149 -11.77 -2.99 2.52
CA GLY A 149 -12.38 -4.21 3.02
C GLY A 149 -11.45 -5.00 3.95
N LEU A 150 -10.17 -5.11 3.59
CA LEU A 150 -9.16 -5.75 4.44
C LEU A 150 -8.95 -4.99 5.76
N PHE A 151 -8.93 -3.66 5.72
CA PHE A 151 -8.77 -2.83 6.93
C PHE A 151 -9.95 -3.02 7.88
N TYR A 152 -11.17 -3.04 7.35
CA TYR A 152 -12.38 -3.34 8.11
C TYR A 152 -12.32 -4.73 8.77
N LEU A 153 -11.96 -5.77 8.00
CA LEU A 153 -11.82 -7.15 8.52
C LEU A 153 -10.73 -7.28 9.58
N ALA A 154 -9.67 -6.47 9.49
CA ALA A 154 -8.60 -6.41 10.47
C ALA A 154 -8.93 -5.57 11.71
N GLY A 155 -10.07 -4.87 11.73
CA GLY A 155 -10.46 -3.99 12.84
C GLY A 155 -9.67 -2.68 12.90
N ILE A 156 -9.03 -2.27 11.80
CA ILE A 156 -8.30 -1.00 11.72
C ILE A 156 -9.32 0.12 11.49
N LYS A 157 -9.23 1.20 12.26
CA LYS A 157 -10.06 2.39 12.02
C LYS A 157 -9.56 3.07 10.74
N SER A 158 -10.36 3.02 9.68
CA SER A 158 -10.12 3.68 8.39
C SER A 158 -10.91 4.97 8.27
#